data_AF-A0A923R6I7-F1
#
_entry.id   AF-A0A923R6I7-F1
#
_cell.length_a   1.000
_cell.length_b   1.000
_cell.length_c   1.000
_cell.angle_alpha   90.00
_cell.angle_beta   90.00
_cell.angle_gamma   90.00
#
_symmetry.space_group_name_H-M   'P 1'
#
loop_
_entity.id
_entity.type
_entity.pdbx_description
1 polymer ?
#
loop_
_entity_poly.entity_id
_entity_poly.type
_entity_poly.pdbx_seq_one_letter_code
_entity_poly.pdbx_strand_id
1 'polypeptide(L)'
;MIVNLKLIPKVNLLKGLSLILFTALIVFPGLSQTKRQTAYSFNSKFGPDAFVGYLAYVPKDYLTNPTKKYPLMIFLHGAGEKAYMATDLSNINAVKTHGPPKLIEAGMDFPFIVISPQCSFSDWETVTTDNFATSVSKPGEFVDEILEKMKTLYRVDTDKIYLTGLSMGGAATWSYISLHGDKIAAAIPISGWMDDPTNICDISNNKVGVWAFNNDEDPKSFATPNIVHGINSCEPLEQARSTEYVSKLHDAWTITYNNTGPGISPDNIYTWLMTHDKKVPLVTSLEPEKTNNSDELNIYPVPASDHISIQYYTEVSEILKVQVLTGTSEDVFQQTTSVSKGNNVLDIDISSLENGVYLLAISGRQNKQTRRLVVSR
;
A
#
# COMPACT_ATOMS: atom_id res chain seq x y z
N MET A 1 29.36 13.90 72.39
CA MET A 1 29.47 15.38 72.37
C MET A 1 30.68 15.73 71.51
N ILE A 2 30.47 16.61 70.54
CA ILE A 2 31.31 16.95 69.36
C ILE A 2 32.76 17.31 69.72
N VAL A 3 33.75 16.82 68.95
CA VAL A 3 34.91 17.62 68.44
C VAL A 3 35.46 17.01 67.13
N ASN A 4 35.51 17.83 66.07
CA ASN A 4 36.23 17.64 64.80
C ASN A 4 37.77 17.69 65.00
N LEU A 5 38.58 17.13 64.09
CA LEU A 5 39.60 17.87 63.29
C LEU A 5 40.65 16.95 62.58
N LYS A 6 40.88 17.29 61.30
CA LYS A 6 42.15 17.39 60.52
C LYS A 6 42.96 16.15 60.04
N LEU A 7 42.87 15.92 58.73
CA LEU A 7 43.92 15.96 57.66
C LEU A 7 45.35 15.39 57.88
N ILE A 8 45.66 14.29 57.15
CA ILE A 8 46.78 14.00 56.17
C ILE A 8 48.26 14.14 56.66
N PRO A 9 49.22 13.17 56.44
CA PRO A 9 49.78 12.89 55.09
C PRO A 9 50.38 11.51 54.70
N LYS A 10 50.42 11.32 53.36
CA LYS A 10 51.37 10.64 52.43
C LYS A 10 52.20 9.44 52.90
N VAL A 11 52.16 8.35 52.11
CA VAL A 11 53.38 7.59 51.73
C VAL A 11 53.27 7.10 50.27
N ASN A 12 54.30 7.39 49.48
CA ASN A 12 54.55 6.90 48.12
C ASN A 12 54.86 5.40 48.12
N LEU A 13 54.39 4.64 47.14
CA LEU A 13 55.18 3.51 46.64
C LEU A 13 55.10 3.41 45.11
N LEU A 14 56.29 3.21 44.56
CA LEU A 14 56.71 3.24 43.17
C LEU A 14 56.63 1.83 42.55
N LYS A 15 56.52 1.81 41.21
CA LYS A 15 56.95 0.77 40.24
C LYS A 15 55.96 -0.33 39.87
N GLY A 16 55.66 -0.35 38.56
CA GLY A 16 55.08 -1.47 37.84
C GLY A 16 54.57 -1.05 36.46
N LEU A 17 55.46 -0.77 35.51
CA LEU A 17 55.07 -0.68 34.10
C LEU A 17 54.58 -2.07 33.65
N SER A 18 53.30 -2.19 33.35
CA SER A 18 52.78 -3.26 32.50
C SER A 18 52.07 -2.60 31.33
N LEU A 19 52.71 -2.67 30.16
CA LEU A 19 52.19 -2.14 28.90
C LEU A 19 51.07 -3.08 28.44
N ILE A 20 49.84 -2.85 28.90
CA ILE A 20 48.65 -3.51 28.38
C ILE A 20 48.24 -2.78 27.11
N LEU A 21 48.54 -3.38 25.97
CA LEU A 21 48.08 -2.93 24.66
C LEU A 21 46.55 -3.10 24.61
N PHE A 22 45.80 -2.02 24.89
CA PHE A 22 44.35 -1.99 24.65
C PHE A 22 44.13 -1.88 23.13
N THR A 23 44.00 -3.01 22.45
CA THR A 23 43.32 -3.01 21.14
C THR A 23 41.86 -2.67 21.41
N ALA A 24 41.50 -1.40 21.22
CA ALA A 24 40.11 -1.00 21.13
C ALA A 24 39.51 -1.69 19.90
N LEU A 25 38.82 -2.82 20.11
CA LEU A 25 37.84 -3.28 19.13
C LEU A 25 36.79 -2.18 19.05
N ILE A 26 36.86 -1.36 18.01
CA ILE A 26 35.73 -0.55 17.57
C ILE A 26 34.72 -1.57 17.05
N VAL A 27 33.85 -2.02 17.95
CA VAL A 27 32.62 -2.71 17.57
C VAL A 27 31.80 -1.65 16.86
N PHE A 28 31.82 -1.66 15.53
CA PHE A 28 30.80 -0.95 14.76
C PHE A 28 29.46 -1.50 15.23
N PRO A 29 28.58 -0.70 15.85
CA PRO A 29 27.22 -1.14 16.07
C PRO A 29 26.68 -1.53 14.69
N GLY A 30 26.35 -2.81 14.53
CA GLY A 30 25.75 -3.30 13.30
C GLY A 30 24.63 -2.36 12.89
N LEU A 31 24.58 -2.03 11.60
CA LEU A 31 23.51 -1.23 11.01
C LEU A 31 22.18 -1.73 11.55
N SER A 32 21.61 -0.99 12.50
CA SER A 32 20.28 -1.28 13.02
C SER A 32 19.34 -1.13 11.84
N GLN A 33 18.75 -2.25 11.42
CA GLN A 33 17.80 -2.27 10.32
C GLN A 33 16.68 -1.29 10.72
N THR A 34 16.63 -0.14 10.04
CA THR A 34 15.65 0.89 10.37
C THR A 34 14.27 0.29 10.16
N LYS A 35 13.48 0.14 11.23
CA LYS A 35 12.13 -0.40 11.15
C LYS A 35 11.34 0.45 10.16
N ARG A 36 10.85 -0.17 9.08
CA ARG A 36 10.09 0.51 8.02
C ARG A 36 8.66 0.86 8.44
N GLN A 37 8.12 0.15 9.43
CA GLN A 37 6.82 0.39 10.05
C GLN A 37 6.92 0.27 11.57
N THR A 38 6.07 1.01 12.27
CA THR A 38 6.06 1.07 13.74
C THR A 38 4.71 0.60 14.28
N ALA A 39 4.74 -0.21 15.33
CA ALA A 39 3.54 -0.63 16.03
C ALA A 39 3.11 0.43 17.06
N TYR A 40 1.83 0.75 17.06
CA TYR A 40 1.19 1.69 17.99
C TYR A 40 -0.12 1.10 18.50
N SER A 41 -0.71 1.74 19.50
CA SER A 41 -2.07 1.45 19.93
C SER A 41 -2.81 2.70 20.40
N PHE A 42 -4.14 2.62 20.46
CA PHE A 42 -4.98 3.62 21.10
C PHE A 42 -6.21 2.97 21.74
N ASN A 43 -6.74 3.56 22.81
CA ASN A 43 -7.95 3.07 23.48
C ASN A 43 -9.16 3.20 22.56
N SER A 44 -9.92 2.12 22.43
CA SER A 44 -11.16 2.08 21.64
C SER A 44 -12.36 2.56 22.45
N LYS A 45 -13.30 3.23 21.78
CA LYS A 45 -14.60 3.63 22.31
C LYS A 45 -15.55 2.45 22.53
N PHE A 46 -15.22 1.25 22.05
CA PHE A 46 -16.07 0.07 22.15
C PHE A 46 -15.91 -0.75 23.43
N GLY A 47 -15.04 -0.34 24.37
CA GLY A 47 -14.96 -0.95 25.69
C GLY A 47 -13.96 -0.25 26.63
N PRO A 48 -14.19 -0.28 27.95
CA PRO A 48 -13.40 0.47 28.93
C PRO A 48 -11.90 0.08 29.00
N ASP A 49 -11.53 -1.08 28.45
CA ASP A 49 -10.13 -1.56 28.37
C ASP A 49 -9.76 -2.06 26.96
N ALA A 50 -10.62 -1.84 25.97
CA ALA A 50 -10.34 -2.22 24.59
C ALA A 50 -9.33 -1.24 24.00
N PHE A 51 -8.35 -1.74 23.25
CA PHE A 51 -7.50 -0.90 22.42
C PHE A 51 -7.43 -1.46 21.00
N VAL A 52 -7.07 -0.59 20.07
CA VAL A 52 -6.74 -0.99 18.69
C VAL A 52 -5.24 -0.93 18.53
N GLY A 53 -4.61 -2.10 18.35
CA GLY A 53 -3.24 -2.19 17.89
C GLY A 53 -3.16 -1.91 16.39
N TYR A 54 -2.12 -1.24 15.91
CA TYR A 54 -1.93 -1.03 14.47
C TYR A 54 -0.46 -0.89 14.09
N LEU A 55 -0.14 -1.32 12.87
CA LEU A 55 1.13 -0.98 12.21
C LEU A 55 0.94 0.30 11.40
N ALA A 56 1.88 1.22 11.53
CA ALA A 56 1.92 2.46 10.78
C ALA A 56 3.18 2.56 9.93
N TYR A 57 2.97 2.90 8.67
CA TYR A 57 3.99 3.38 7.76
C TYR A 57 3.64 4.80 7.33
N VAL A 58 4.66 5.65 7.21
CA VAL A 58 4.54 6.98 6.64
C VAL A 58 5.51 7.11 5.47
N PRO A 59 5.18 7.90 4.42
CA PRO A 59 6.06 8.11 3.28
C PRO A 59 7.44 8.62 3.70
N LYS A 60 8.47 8.29 2.92
CA LYS A 60 9.87 8.64 3.22
C LYS A 60 10.10 10.13 3.48
N ASP A 61 9.35 10.98 2.78
CA ASP A 61 9.42 12.43 2.89
C ASP A 61 8.51 13.01 3.98
N TYR A 62 7.78 12.18 4.72
CA TYR A 62 6.83 12.62 5.75
C TYR A 62 7.49 13.52 6.80
N LEU A 63 8.64 13.12 7.35
CA LEU A 63 9.36 13.90 8.36
C LEU A 63 10.04 15.15 7.81
N THR A 64 10.48 15.12 6.55
CA THR A 64 11.17 16.26 5.90
C THR A 64 10.21 17.28 5.31
N ASN A 65 8.93 16.93 5.13
CA ASN A 65 7.86 17.80 4.63
C ASN A 65 6.75 17.96 5.69
N PRO A 66 6.95 18.82 6.72
CA PRO A 66 6.05 18.91 7.89
C PRO A 66 4.68 19.53 7.60
N THR A 67 4.53 20.23 6.46
CA THR A 67 3.27 20.87 6.06
C THR A 67 2.46 20.06 5.04
N LYS A 68 3.11 19.10 4.37
CA LYS A 68 2.46 18.24 3.37
C LYS A 68 1.49 17.28 4.07
N LYS A 69 0.28 17.21 3.52
CA LYS A 69 -0.71 16.17 3.82
C LYS A 69 -0.55 15.04 2.82
N TYR A 70 -0.84 13.82 3.27
CA TYR A 70 -0.63 12.60 2.49
C TYR A 70 -1.92 11.80 2.39
N PRO A 71 -2.15 11.14 1.25
CA PRO A 71 -3.20 10.14 1.14
C PRO A 71 -3.11 9.09 2.26
N LEU A 72 -4.24 8.58 2.72
CA LEU A 72 -4.34 7.55 3.75
C LEU A 72 -4.86 6.26 3.12
N MET A 73 -4.17 5.15 3.33
CA MET A 73 -4.63 3.80 3.04
C MET A 73 -4.81 3.03 4.34
N ILE A 74 -6.04 2.59 4.61
CA ILE A 74 -6.33 1.66 5.70
C ILE A 74 -6.41 0.25 5.10
N PHE A 75 -5.59 -0.67 5.63
CA PHE A 75 -5.56 -2.06 5.22
C PHE A 75 -6.18 -2.97 6.29
N LEU A 76 -7.21 -3.72 5.90
CA LEU A 76 -7.97 -4.62 6.76
C LEU A 76 -7.53 -6.09 6.52
N HIS A 77 -6.95 -6.70 7.55
CA HIS A 77 -6.41 -8.07 7.46
C HIS A 77 -7.51 -9.15 7.44
N GLY A 78 -7.13 -10.41 7.19
CA GLY A 78 -8.03 -11.56 7.18
C GLY A 78 -8.21 -12.18 8.57
N ALA A 79 -8.99 -13.26 8.67
CA ALA A 79 -9.25 -13.90 9.95
C ALA A 79 -7.99 -14.52 10.61
N GLY A 80 -6.93 -14.80 9.84
CA GLY A 80 -5.69 -15.40 10.33
C GLY A 80 -4.82 -14.47 11.16
N GLU A 81 -4.96 -13.15 10.99
CA GLU A 81 -4.09 -12.15 11.61
C GLU A 81 -4.69 -11.47 12.85
N LYS A 82 -5.87 -11.93 13.31
CA LYS A 82 -6.58 -11.40 14.48
C LYS A 82 -5.71 -11.41 15.75
N ALA A 83 -5.89 -10.41 16.61
CA ALA A 83 -5.43 -10.49 17.98
C ALA A 83 -6.26 -11.53 18.75
N TYR A 84 -5.62 -12.27 19.66
CA TYR A 84 -6.33 -13.25 20.49
C TYR A 84 -7.35 -12.58 21.43
N MET A 85 -7.01 -11.42 21.98
CA MET A 85 -7.90 -10.58 22.79
C MET A 85 -7.69 -9.10 22.45
N ALA A 86 -8.71 -8.26 22.65
CA ALA A 86 -8.63 -6.80 22.43
C ALA A 86 -7.58 -6.09 23.31
N THR A 87 -7.10 -6.78 24.36
CA THR A 87 -6.07 -6.31 25.28
C THR A 87 -4.67 -6.85 24.98
N ASP A 88 -4.48 -7.53 23.85
CA ASP A 88 -3.19 -8.14 23.47
C ASP A 88 -2.58 -7.48 22.21
N LEU A 89 -1.33 -6.98 22.34
CA LEU A 89 -0.50 -6.50 21.22
C LEU A 89 0.67 -7.44 20.90
N SER A 90 0.82 -8.53 21.64
CA SER A 90 1.99 -9.42 21.54
C SER A 90 2.14 -10.03 20.14
N ASN A 91 1.02 -10.15 19.39
CA ASN A 91 0.99 -10.71 18.05
C ASN A 91 0.76 -9.67 16.94
N ILE A 92 1.01 -8.38 17.16
CA ILE A 92 0.84 -7.32 16.14
C ILE A 92 1.57 -7.59 14.82
N ASN A 93 2.67 -8.36 14.87
CA ASN A 93 3.41 -8.75 13.67
C ASN A 93 2.64 -9.74 12.77
N ALA A 94 1.57 -10.39 13.24
CA ALA A 94 0.72 -11.25 12.42
C ALA A 94 0.13 -10.48 11.24
N VAL A 95 -0.17 -9.19 11.42
CA VAL A 95 -0.65 -8.30 10.36
C VAL A 95 0.31 -8.20 9.17
N LYS A 96 1.62 -8.49 9.37
CA LYS A 96 2.63 -8.49 8.30
C LYS A 96 2.59 -9.74 7.41
N THR A 97 1.69 -10.69 7.65
CA THR A 97 1.63 -11.96 6.89
C THR A 97 1.25 -11.72 5.42
N HIS A 98 0.37 -10.74 5.16
CA HIS A 98 -0.19 -10.44 3.84
C HIS A 98 -0.29 -8.92 3.59
N GLY A 99 -0.56 -8.55 2.33
CA GLY A 99 -0.91 -7.19 1.94
C GLY A 99 0.20 -6.14 2.10
N PRO A 100 -0.18 -4.84 2.10
CA PRO A 100 0.75 -3.72 2.26
C PRO A 100 1.77 -3.84 3.40
N PRO A 101 1.41 -4.26 4.64
CA PRO A 101 2.40 -4.35 5.74
C PRO A 101 3.48 -5.41 5.47
N LYS A 102 3.18 -6.49 4.74
CA LYS A 102 4.18 -7.46 4.26
C LYS A 102 5.14 -6.80 3.25
N LEU A 103 4.58 -6.07 2.30
CA LEU A 103 5.34 -5.41 1.24
C LEU A 103 6.25 -4.30 1.79
N ILE A 104 5.77 -3.53 2.77
CA ILE A 104 6.58 -2.54 3.51
C ILE A 104 7.78 -3.23 4.17
N GLU A 105 7.57 -4.37 4.84
CA GLU A 105 8.65 -5.12 5.47
C GLU A 105 9.66 -5.65 4.43
N ALA A 106 9.17 -6.11 3.27
CA ALA A 106 9.99 -6.56 2.14
C ALA A 106 10.71 -5.41 1.41
N GLY A 107 10.36 -4.17 1.73
CA GLY A 107 11.09 -2.99 1.29
C GLY A 107 10.40 -2.14 0.22
N MET A 108 9.13 -2.39 -0.06
CA MET A 108 8.29 -1.52 -0.87
C MET A 108 8.03 -0.20 -0.15
N ASP A 109 8.05 0.89 -0.90
CA ASP A 109 7.68 2.21 -0.42
C ASP A 109 6.32 2.62 -1.00
N PHE A 110 5.55 3.33 -0.18
CA PHE A 110 4.21 3.79 -0.55
C PHE A 110 4.14 5.32 -0.51
N PRO A 111 3.39 5.95 -1.43
CA PRO A 111 3.07 7.38 -1.34
C PRO A 111 1.99 7.69 -0.29
N PHE A 112 1.42 6.66 0.33
CA PHE A 112 0.36 6.75 1.34
C PHE A 112 0.93 6.69 2.76
N ILE A 113 0.24 7.33 3.70
CA ILE A 113 0.23 6.82 5.08
C ILE A 113 -0.50 5.47 5.02
N VAL A 114 0.15 4.38 5.46
CA VAL A 114 -0.47 3.05 5.49
C VAL A 114 -0.71 2.67 6.94
N ILE A 115 -1.98 2.44 7.28
CA ILE A 115 -2.41 2.03 8.61
C ILE A 115 -3.01 0.62 8.50
N SER A 116 -2.41 -0.33 9.20
CA SER A 116 -2.86 -1.71 9.25
C SER A 116 -3.29 -2.05 10.69
N PRO A 117 -4.54 -1.74 11.06
CA PRO A 117 -5.09 -2.08 12.37
C PRO A 117 -5.18 -3.60 12.52
N GLN A 118 -4.89 -4.09 13.73
CA GLN A 118 -5.18 -5.45 14.14
C GLN A 118 -6.48 -5.44 14.93
N CYS A 119 -7.49 -6.17 14.46
CA CYS A 119 -8.71 -6.39 15.22
C CYS A 119 -8.53 -7.64 16.10
N SER A 120 -9.15 -7.66 17.28
CA SER A 120 -9.27 -8.90 18.03
C SER A 120 -10.40 -9.77 17.53
N PHE A 121 -10.43 -11.04 17.97
CA PHE A 121 -11.56 -11.94 17.73
C PHE A 121 -12.91 -11.29 18.09
N SER A 122 -13.00 -10.55 19.20
CA SER A 122 -14.24 -9.90 19.65
C SER A 122 -14.62 -8.62 18.91
N ASP A 123 -13.68 -7.99 18.19
CA ASP A 123 -13.91 -6.67 17.58
C ASP A 123 -14.66 -6.77 16.25
N TRP A 124 -14.46 -7.88 15.51
CA TRP A 124 -15.13 -8.14 14.22
C TRP A 124 -16.07 -9.35 14.24
N GLU A 125 -15.97 -10.24 15.24
CA GLU A 125 -16.86 -11.39 15.43
C GLU A 125 -17.30 -11.44 16.90
N THR A 126 -18.60 -11.41 17.19
CA THR A 126 -19.08 -11.70 18.55
C THR A 126 -18.83 -13.17 18.86
N VAL A 127 -17.92 -13.45 19.80
CA VAL A 127 -18.00 -14.69 20.58
C VAL A 127 -19.22 -14.57 21.49
N THR A 128 -20.35 -15.06 21.02
CA THR A 128 -21.36 -15.63 21.90
C THR A 128 -21.71 -17.00 21.38
N THR A 129 -21.59 -17.97 22.26
CA THR A 129 -22.12 -19.32 22.10
C THR A 129 -23.53 -19.26 21.54
N ASP A 130 -23.73 -19.93 20.42
CA ASP A 130 -25.00 -20.37 19.87
C ASP A 130 -25.79 -19.32 19.07
N ASN A 131 -25.89 -19.59 17.76
CA ASN A 131 -26.82 -19.02 16.76
C ASN A 131 -26.44 -17.72 16.03
N PHE A 132 -26.31 -17.91 14.72
CA PHE A 132 -26.33 -16.95 13.62
C PHE A 132 -27.23 -15.70 13.86
N ALA A 133 -26.69 -14.54 13.45
CA ALA A 133 -27.38 -13.43 12.79
C ALA A 133 -28.04 -12.30 13.61
N THR A 134 -27.72 -12.06 14.89
CA THR A 134 -28.19 -10.81 15.53
C THR A 134 -27.15 -10.18 16.44
N SER A 135 -26.82 -8.91 16.12
CA SER A 135 -25.80 -8.04 16.73
C SER A 135 -24.40 -8.36 16.17
N VAL A 136 -23.86 -7.66 15.17
CA VAL A 136 -23.70 -6.20 15.17
C VAL A 136 -23.41 -5.61 13.79
N SER A 137 -23.93 -4.41 13.59
CA SER A 137 -23.59 -3.40 12.57
C SER A 137 -22.14 -2.84 12.67
N LYS A 138 -21.16 -3.58 13.22
CA LYS A 138 -19.89 -3.01 13.76
C LYS A 138 -18.63 -2.95 12.89
N PRO A 139 -18.40 -3.76 11.84
CA PRO A 139 -17.18 -3.59 11.04
C PRO A 139 -17.06 -2.16 10.51
N GLY A 140 -18.18 -1.57 10.08
CA GLY A 140 -18.29 -0.17 9.70
C GLY A 140 -17.83 0.80 10.80
N GLU A 141 -18.45 0.71 11.97
CA GLU A 141 -18.18 1.61 13.10
C GLU A 141 -16.76 1.50 13.68
N PHE A 142 -16.17 0.31 13.64
CA PHE A 142 -14.78 0.09 14.05
C PHE A 142 -13.79 0.75 13.07
N VAL A 143 -13.99 0.53 11.76
CA VAL A 143 -13.17 1.19 10.74
C VAL A 143 -13.34 2.71 10.81
N ASP A 144 -14.54 3.20 11.14
CA ASP A 144 -14.79 4.64 11.33
C ASP A 144 -14.02 5.23 12.50
N GLU A 145 -14.00 4.53 13.64
CA GLU A 145 -13.19 4.93 14.78
C GLU A 145 -11.71 5.04 14.41
N ILE A 146 -11.18 4.04 13.71
CA ILE A 146 -9.79 4.05 13.24
C ILE A 146 -9.57 5.25 12.35
N LEU A 147 -10.42 5.47 11.35
CA LEU A 147 -10.28 6.59 10.42
C LEU A 147 -10.24 7.93 11.15
N GLU A 148 -11.22 8.20 12.01
CA GLU A 148 -11.28 9.45 12.77
C GLU A 148 -10.06 9.60 13.69
N LYS A 149 -9.59 8.50 14.31
CA LYS A 149 -8.37 8.54 15.09
C LYS A 149 -7.15 8.87 14.23
N MET A 150 -6.99 8.24 13.06
CA MET A 150 -5.85 8.47 12.18
C MET A 150 -5.80 9.90 11.64
N LYS A 151 -6.96 10.52 11.36
CA LYS A 151 -7.05 11.94 10.98
C LYS A 151 -6.54 12.89 12.07
N THR A 152 -6.61 12.50 13.34
CA THR A 152 -6.06 13.31 14.45
C THR A 152 -4.56 13.10 14.68
N LEU A 153 -4.05 11.91 14.38
CA LEU A 153 -2.67 11.52 14.68
C LEU A 153 -1.70 11.82 13.52
N TYR A 154 -2.21 11.81 12.28
CA TYR A 154 -1.39 11.94 11.07
C TYR A 154 -1.85 13.10 10.19
N ARG A 155 -0.94 13.62 9.35
CA ARG A 155 -1.24 14.63 8.33
C ARG A 155 -1.93 13.99 7.13
N VAL A 156 -3.19 13.63 7.32
CA VAL A 156 -4.02 13.00 6.29
C VAL A 156 -4.59 14.06 5.34
N ASP A 157 -4.47 13.79 4.05
CA ASP A 157 -5.29 14.41 3.02
C ASP A 157 -6.66 13.74 3.04
N THR A 158 -7.65 14.45 3.57
CA THR A 158 -9.01 13.90 3.79
C THR A 158 -9.77 13.68 2.50
N ASP A 159 -9.28 14.22 1.39
CA ASP A 159 -9.89 14.01 0.08
C ASP A 159 -9.36 12.71 -0.57
N LYS A 160 -8.29 12.13 -0.01
CA LYS A 160 -7.60 10.94 -0.52
C LYS A 160 -7.48 9.85 0.56
N ILE A 161 -8.63 9.42 1.06
CA ILE A 161 -8.74 8.30 2.00
C ILE A 161 -9.19 7.07 1.21
N TYR A 162 -8.43 5.98 1.35
CA TYR A 162 -8.61 4.73 0.66
C TYR A 162 -8.75 3.58 1.65
N LEU A 163 -9.61 2.60 1.31
CA LEU A 163 -9.83 1.41 2.12
C LEU A 163 -9.57 0.15 1.30
N THR A 164 -8.84 -0.80 1.87
CA THR A 164 -8.57 -2.08 1.20
C THR A 164 -8.56 -3.20 2.22
N GLY A 165 -8.93 -4.40 1.81
CA GLY A 165 -8.95 -5.53 2.73
C GLY A 165 -9.08 -6.88 2.04
N LEU A 166 -8.67 -7.94 2.74
CA LEU A 166 -8.71 -9.31 2.23
C LEU A 166 -9.60 -10.21 3.08
N SER A 167 -10.34 -11.13 2.45
CA SER A 167 -11.20 -12.11 3.14
C SER A 167 -12.18 -11.42 4.09
N MET A 168 -12.10 -11.71 5.39
CA MET A 168 -12.79 -11.00 6.46
C MET A 168 -12.63 -9.46 6.38
N GLY A 169 -11.42 -8.95 6.12
CA GLY A 169 -11.18 -7.53 5.90
C GLY A 169 -11.75 -7.00 4.58
N GLY A 170 -11.91 -7.87 3.58
CA GLY A 170 -12.65 -7.57 2.35
C GLY A 170 -14.14 -7.37 2.62
N ALA A 171 -14.72 -8.22 3.48
CA ALA A 171 -16.11 -8.05 3.93
C ALA A 171 -16.31 -6.78 4.77
N ALA A 172 -15.38 -6.49 5.68
CA ALA A 172 -15.37 -5.23 6.42
C ALA A 172 -15.23 -4.01 5.49
N THR A 173 -14.46 -4.13 4.39
CA THR A 173 -14.34 -3.09 3.37
C THR A 173 -15.69 -2.82 2.70
N TRP A 174 -16.39 -3.87 2.26
CA TRP A 174 -17.74 -3.75 1.69
C TRP A 174 -18.74 -3.11 2.65
N SER A 175 -18.76 -3.58 3.91
CA SER A 175 -19.64 -3.05 4.95
C SER A 175 -19.35 -1.59 5.27
N TYR A 176 -18.08 -1.18 5.30
CA TYR A 176 -17.72 0.21 5.59
C TYR A 176 -18.19 1.15 4.49
N ILE A 177 -17.91 0.84 3.22
CA ILE A 177 -18.23 1.77 2.12
C ILE A 177 -19.73 1.87 1.85
N SER A 178 -20.54 0.88 2.21
CA SER A 178 -22.00 0.97 2.14
C SER A 178 -22.63 1.80 3.27
N LEU A 179 -21.91 2.04 4.37
CA LEU A 179 -22.42 2.80 5.53
C LEU A 179 -21.78 4.19 5.68
N HIS A 180 -20.49 4.30 5.36
CA HIS A 180 -19.62 5.47 5.58
C HIS A 180 -18.87 5.85 4.30
N GLY A 181 -19.46 5.55 3.14
CA GLY A 181 -18.88 5.85 1.83
C GLY A 181 -18.62 7.34 1.63
N ASP A 182 -19.32 8.22 2.34
CA ASP A 182 -19.11 9.68 2.35
C ASP A 182 -17.71 10.11 2.82
N LYS A 183 -16.94 9.22 3.47
CA LYS A 183 -15.60 9.50 4.00
C LYS A 183 -14.45 8.92 3.18
N ILE A 184 -14.75 8.11 2.16
CA ILE A 184 -13.76 7.37 1.35
C ILE A 184 -13.83 7.82 -0.10
N ALA A 185 -12.66 7.95 -0.74
CA ALA A 185 -12.53 8.25 -2.15
C ALA A 185 -12.60 6.97 -3.01
N ALA A 186 -11.92 5.90 -2.59
CA ALA A 186 -11.93 4.62 -3.29
C ALA A 186 -11.65 3.41 -2.39
N ALA A 187 -12.09 2.24 -2.82
CA ALA A 187 -11.91 0.99 -2.10
C ALA A 187 -11.54 -0.22 -2.97
N ILE A 188 -10.73 -1.10 -2.39
CA ILE A 188 -10.25 -2.36 -2.98
C ILE A 188 -10.64 -3.55 -2.06
N PRO A 189 -11.88 -4.05 -2.16
CA PRO A 189 -12.27 -5.27 -1.45
C PRO A 189 -11.78 -6.52 -2.19
N ILE A 190 -11.11 -7.43 -1.47
CA ILE A 190 -10.51 -8.66 -2.05
C ILE A 190 -11.05 -9.90 -1.35
N SER A 191 -11.58 -10.86 -2.11
CA SER A 191 -12.11 -12.15 -1.62
C SER A 191 -13.08 -12.01 -0.43
N GLY A 192 -13.83 -10.91 -0.39
CA GLY A 192 -14.79 -10.59 0.67
C GLY A 192 -16.23 -10.94 0.29
N TRP A 193 -17.15 -10.64 1.19
CA TRP A 193 -18.60 -10.77 0.98
C TRP A 193 -19.33 -9.53 1.51
N MET A 194 -20.61 -9.37 1.14
CA MET A 194 -21.49 -8.33 1.67
C MET A 194 -22.72 -9.01 2.26
N ASP A 195 -22.88 -8.91 3.59
CA ASP A 195 -23.99 -9.56 4.29
C ASP A 195 -25.33 -8.84 4.05
N ASP A 196 -25.30 -7.51 3.98
CA ASP A 196 -26.48 -6.66 3.78
C ASP A 196 -26.28 -5.68 2.61
N PRO A 197 -26.91 -5.93 1.45
CA PRO A 197 -26.84 -5.04 0.30
C PRO A 197 -27.86 -3.90 0.33
N THR A 198 -28.60 -3.69 1.44
CA THR A 198 -29.64 -2.64 1.54
C THR A 198 -29.14 -1.25 1.13
N ASN A 199 -27.90 -0.92 1.51
CA ASN A 199 -27.29 0.39 1.24
C ASN A 199 -26.30 0.36 0.05
N ILE A 200 -26.44 -0.60 -0.87
CA ILE A 200 -25.49 -0.74 -1.99
C ILE A 200 -25.44 0.51 -2.89
N CYS A 201 -26.57 1.20 -3.09
CA CYS A 201 -26.60 2.44 -3.85
C CYS A 201 -25.94 3.62 -3.14
N ASP A 202 -25.72 3.56 -1.81
CA ASP A 202 -25.02 4.62 -1.11
C ASP A 202 -23.52 4.66 -1.49
N ILE A 203 -22.96 3.55 -1.97
CA ILE A 203 -21.61 3.52 -2.56
C ILE A 203 -21.57 4.44 -3.80
N SER A 204 -22.57 4.33 -4.67
CA SER A 204 -22.74 5.16 -5.87
C SER A 204 -23.03 6.62 -5.52
N ASN A 205 -24.00 6.87 -4.63
CA ASN A 205 -24.40 8.22 -4.19
C ASN A 205 -23.22 8.99 -3.57
N ASN A 206 -22.38 8.27 -2.83
CA ASN A 206 -21.17 8.83 -2.24
C ASN A 206 -19.98 8.86 -3.20
N LYS A 207 -20.12 8.42 -4.45
CA LYS A 207 -19.07 8.49 -5.49
C LYS A 207 -17.79 7.74 -5.08
N VAL A 208 -17.94 6.60 -4.41
CA VAL A 208 -16.79 5.77 -4.03
C VAL A 208 -16.32 5.00 -5.26
N GLY A 209 -15.06 5.18 -5.66
CA GLY A 209 -14.45 4.32 -6.67
C GLY A 209 -14.29 2.91 -6.12
N VAL A 210 -14.67 1.89 -6.90
CA VAL A 210 -14.58 0.48 -6.47
C VAL A 210 -13.86 -0.35 -7.51
N TRP A 211 -12.83 -1.07 -7.08
CA TRP A 211 -12.21 -2.14 -7.86
C TRP A 211 -12.04 -3.38 -6.98
N ALA A 212 -12.94 -4.34 -7.17
CA ALA A 212 -13.00 -5.57 -6.40
C ALA A 212 -12.20 -6.70 -7.06
N PHE A 213 -11.66 -7.60 -6.26
CA PHE A 213 -10.85 -8.72 -6.73
C PHE A 213 -11.30 -10.03 -6.09
N ASN A 214 -11.35 -11.10 -6.87
CA ASN A 214 -11.66 -12.43 -6.38
C ASN A 214 -10.99 -13.53 -7.22
N ASN A 215 -11.02 -14.78 -6.75
CA ASN A 215 -10.78 -15.94 -7.63
C ASN A 215 -12.14 -16.54 -8.06
N ASP A 216 -12.26 -16.94 -9.31
CA ASP A 216 -13.53 -17.38 -9.94
C ASP A 216 -14.16 -18.64 -9.31
N GLU A 217 -13.33 -19.51 -8.75
CA GLU A 217 -13.76 -20.73 -8.05
C GLU A 217 -13.54 -20.66 -6.52
N ASP A 218 -13.34 -19.47 -5.94
CA ASP A 218 -13.23 -19.30 -4.47
C ASP A 218 -14.58 -19.59 -3.79
N PRO A 219 -14.69 -20.67 -2.98
CA PRO A 219 -15.95 -21.05 -2.38
C PRO A 219 -16.44 -20.09 -1.28
N LYS A 220 -15.62 -19.10 -0.90
CA LYS A 220 -15.92 -18.16 0.19
C LYS A 220 -16.31 -16.76 -0.29
N SER A 221 -16.26 -16.46 -1.59
CA SER A 221 -16.47 -15.11 -2.12
C SER A 221 -17.41 -15.06 -3.34
N PHE A 222 -18.41 -15.94 -3.38
CA PHE A 222 -19.38 -16.12 -4.48
C PHE A 222 -20.27 -14.91 -4.85
N ALA A 223 -20.05 -13.73 -4.27
CA ALA A 223 -20.89 -12.57 -4.49
C ALA A 223 -20.17 -11.36 -5.10
N THR A 224 -18.84 -11.38 -5.30
CA THR A 224 -18.11 -10.19 -5.77
C THR A 224 -18.66 -9.61 -7.09
N PRO A 225 -18.89 -10.40 -8.16
CA PRO A 225 -19.51 -9.89 -9.38
C PRO A 225 -20.95 -9.38 -9.18
N ASN A 226 -21.73 -10.02 -8.29
CA ASN A 226 -23.10 -9.60 -8.00
C ASN A 226 -23.15 -8.27 -7.23
N ILE A 227 -22.23 -8.05 -6.29
CA ILE A 227 -22.10 -6.78 -5.57
C ILE A 227 -21.72 -5.67 -6.56
N VAL A 228 -20.74 -5.90 -7.43
CA VAL A 228 -20.33 -4.94 -8.46
C VAL A 228 -21.48 -4.63 -9.42
N HIS A 229 -22.23 -5.65 -9.85
CA HIS A 229 -23.43 -5.46 -10.67
C HIS A 229 -24.50 -4.63 -9.96
N GLY A 230 -24.72 -4.86 -8.66
CA GLY A 230 -25.65 -4.09 -7.84
C GLY A 230 -25.25 -2.61 -7.73
N ILE A 231 -23.96 -2.32 -7.53
CA ILE A 231 -23.44 -0.94 -7.55
C ILE A 231 -23.69 -0.28 -8.91
N ASN A 232 -23.35 -0.97 -10.00
CA ASN A 232 -23.48 -0.44 -11.36
C ASN A 232 -24.93 -0.23 -11.78
N SER A 233 -25.88 -0.98 -11.20
CA SER A 233 -27.32 -0.78 -11.37
C SER A 233 -27.84 0.50 -10.71
N CYS A 234 -27.06 1.12 -9.81
CA CYS A 234 -27.34 2.43 -9.22
C CYS A 234 -26.70 3.59 -10.01
N GLU A 235 -26.30 3.35 -11.27
CA GLU A 235 -25.76 4.35 -12.21
C GLU A 235 -24.65 5.26 -11.64
N PRO A 236 -23.54 4.69 -11.12
CA PRO A 236 -22.46 5.47 -10.54
C PRO A 236 -21.72 6.30 -11.60
N LEU A 237 -21.08 7.39 -11.15
CA LEU A 237 -20.27 8.26 -12.00
C LEU A 237 -19.12 7.51 -12.71
N GLU A 238 -18.47 6.59 -12.00
CA GLU A 238 -17.58 5.58 -12.57
C GLU A 238 -18.15 4.20 -12.27
N GLN A 239 -18.14 3.33 -13.29
CA GLN A 239 -18.52 1.95 -13.14
C GLN A 239 -17.55 1.23 -12.20
N ALA A 240 -18.09 0.58 -11.18
CA ALA A 240 -17.33 -0.31 -10.31
C ALA A 240 -16.73 -1.46 -11.15
N ARG A 241 -15.48 -1.80 -10.84
CA ARG A 241 -14.69 -2.83 -11.53
C ARG A 241 -14.65 -4.11 -10.71
N SER A 242 -14.62 -5.25 -11.38
CA SER A 242 -14.27 -6.54 -10.79
C SER A 242 -13.19 -7.21 -11.63
N THR A 243 -12.20 -7.79 -10.98
CA THR A 243 -11.20 -8.66 -11.60
C THR A 243 -11.25 -10.03 -10.94
N GLU A 244 -11.39 -11.07 -11.75
CA GLU A 244 -11.42 -12.46 -11.29
C GLU A 244 -10.21 -13.22 -11.84
N TYR A 245 -9.48 -13.91 -10.97
CA TYR A 245 -8.39 -14.80 -11.39
C TYR A 245 -8.88 -16.25 -11.43
N VAL A 246 -8.38 -17.02 -12.40
CA VAL A 246 -8.71 -18.44 -12.55
C VAL A 246 -8.01 -19.26 -11.47
N SER A 247 -8.72 -19.61 -10.41
CA SER A 247 -8.17 -20.34 -9.25
C SER A 247 -9.26 -20.82 -8.29
N LYS A 248 -9.03 -21.98 -7.68
CA LYS A 248 -9.85 -22.54 -6.57
C LYS A 248 -9.40 -22.07 -5.18
N LEU A 249 -8.29 -21.35 -5.11
CA LEU A 249 -7.72 -20.91 -3.83
C LEU A 249 -8.48 -19.68 -3.31
N HIS A 250 -8.43 -19.48 -2.00
CA HIS A 250 -9.01 -18.28 -1.38
C HIS A 250 -8.13 -17.02 -1.58
N ASP A 251 -6.83 -17.21 -1.80
CA ASP A 251 -5.87 -16.11 -1.94
C ASP A 251 -5.95 -15.48 -3.34
N ALA A 252 -6.74 -14.41 -3.47
CA ALA A 252 -6.67 -13.48 -4.61
C ALA A 252 -5.81 -12.23 -4.28
N TRP A 253 -5.43 -12.05 -3.01
CA TRP A 253 -4.78 -10.84 -2.51
C TRP A 253 -3.28 -10.81 -2.79
N THR A 254 -2.61 -11.95 -2.83
CA THR A 254 -1.16 -12.00 -3.11
C THR A 254 -0.89 -11.46 -4.51
N ILE A 255 -1.62 -11.93 -5.52
CA ILE A 255 -1.53 -11.44 -6.91
C ILE A 255 -1.89 -9.95 -6.97
N THR A 256 -3.00 -9.55 -6.34
CA THR A 256 -3.53 -8.19 -6.39
C THR A 256 -2.60 -7.17 -5.73
N TYR A 257 -2.14 -7.40 -4.49
CA TYR A 257 -1.26 -6.46 -3.78
C TYR A 257 0.16 -6.45 -4.34
N ASN A 258 0.68 -7.60 -4.78
CA ASN A 258 2.00 -7.63 -5.43
C ASN A 258 1.97 -7.03 -6.83
N ASN A 259 0.78 -6.86 -7.42
CA ASN A 259 0.58 -6.52 -8.81
C ASN A 259 1.28 -7.53 -9.75
N THR A 260 1.08 -8.82 -9.50
CA THR A 260 1.71 -9.92 -10.24
C THR A 260 0.66 -10.94 -10.68
N GLY A 261 0.15 -10.88 -11.93
CA GLY A 261 -0.83 -11.85 -12.44
C GLY A 261 -1.17 -11.68 -13.93
N PRO A 262 -1.98 -12.56 -14.54
CA PRO A 262 -2.42 -12.40 -15.94
C PRO A 262 -3.43 -11.25 -16.09
N GLY A 263 -3.32 -10.43 -17.15
CA GLY A 263 -4.28 -9.34 -17.42
C GLY A 263 -3.99 -8.02 -16.69
N ILE A 264 -2.73 -7.75 -16.33
CA ILE A 264 -2.30 -6.50 -15.69
C ILE A 264 -2.67 -5.31 -16.58
N SER A 265 -3.62 -4.49 -16.11
CA SER A 265 -3.78 -3.11 -16.55
C SER A 265 -2.51 -2.32 -16.18
N PRO A 266 -2.06 -1.33 -16.97
CA PRO A 266 -1.06 -0.36 -16.52
C PRO A 266 -1.43 0.33 -15.19
N ASP A 267 -2.69 0.24 -14.79
CA ASP A 267 -3.21 0.61 -13.48
C ASP A 267 -3.00 -0.53 -12.47
N ASN A 268 -1.91 -0.50 -11.70
CA ASN A 268 -1.92 -1.26 -10.45
C ASN A 268 -2.88 -0.59 -9.45
N ILE A 269 -3.37 -1.33 -8.46
CA ILE A 269 -4.36 -0.80 -7.51
C ILE A 269 -3.90 0.49 -6.82
N TYR A 270 -2.59 0.66 -6.59
CA TYR A 270 -2.04 1.83 -5.92
C TYR A 270 -2.09 3.07 -6.81
N THR A 271 -1.74 2.94 -8.10
CA THR A 271 -1.87 4.03 -9.08
C THR A 271 -3.32 4.38 -9.33
N TRP A 272 -4.21 3.39 -9.41
CA TRP A 272 -5.65 3.61 -9.54
C TRP A 272 -6.23 4.33 -8.32
N LEU A 273 -5.84 3.94 -7.09
CA LEU A 273 -6.26 4.66 -5.88
C LEU A 273 -5.83 6.14 -5.96
N MET A 274 -4.62 6.44 -6.43
CA MET A 274 -4.12 7.82 -6.52
C MET A 274 -4.89 8.71 -7.52
N THR A 275 -5.61 8.12 -8.49
CA THR A 275 -6.50 8.88 -9.39
C THR A 275 -7.82 9.27 -8.74
N HIS A 276 -8.14 8.70 -7.58
CA HIS A 276 -9.39 8.94 -6.87
C HIS A 276 -9.21 10.02 -5.81
N ASP A 277 -10.14 10.96 -5.82
CA ASP A 277 -10.22 12.08 -4.91
C ASP A 277 -11.70 12.33 -4.60
N LYS A 278 -12.02 12.59 -3.33
CA LYS A 278 -13.40 12.73 -2.88
C LYS A 278 -14.08 13.98 -3.42
N LYS A 279 -13.31 15.06 -3.63
CA LYS A 279 -13.83 16.38 -4.03
C LYS A 279 -13.72 16.63 -5.51
N VAL A 280 -12.76 16.01 -6.18
CA VAL A 280 -12.60 16.16 -7.63
C VAL A 280 -13.46 15.10 -8.33
N PRO A 281 -14.46 15.49 -9.15
CA PRO A 281 -15.18 14.52 -9.96
C PRO A 281 -14.18 13.73 -10.81
N LEU A 282 -14.37 12.40 -10.88
CA LEU A 282 -13.68 11.56 -11.84
C LEU A 282 -13.82 12.22 -13.21
N VAL A 283 -12.70 12.67 -13.76
CA VAL A 283 -12.65 13.36 -15.04
C VAL A 283 -13.05 12.35 -16.11
N THR A 284 -14.33 12.32 -16.44
CA THR A 284 -14.82 11.70 -17.67
C THR A 284 -14.33 12.59 -18.80
N SER A 285 -13.42 12.06 -19.62
CA SER A 285 -12.60 12.74 -20.64
C SER A 285 -11.38 13.48 -20.08
N LEU A 286 -10.21 12.84 -20.22
CA LEU A 286 -8.91 13.50 -20.18
C LEU A 286 -8.86 14.57 -21.28
N GLU A 287 -9.31 15.78 -21.01
CA GLU A 287 -8.54 16.93 -21.47
C GLU A 287 -7.44 17.14 -20.44
N PRO A 288 -6.17 16.84 -20.77
CA PRO A 288 -5.10 16.93 -19.80
C PRO A 288 -4.87 18.40 -19.46
N GLU A 289 -5.07 18.73 -18.19
CA GLU A 289 -4.48 19.90 -17.59
C GLU A 289 -2.96 19.87 -17.86
N LYS A 290 -2.44 20.95 -18.45
CA LYS A 290 -1.02 21.12 -18.75
C LYS A 290 -0.20 21.06 -17.46
N THR A 291 0.22 19.86 -17.06
CA THR A 291 1.27 19.68 -16.07
C THR A 291 2.61 19.66 -16.80
N ASN A 292 3.36 20.75 -16.65
CA ASN A 292 4.65 21.00 -17.29
C ASN A 292 5.80 20.13 -16.72
N ASN A 293 5.60 18.82 -16.50
CA ASN A 293 6.69 17.90 -16.18
C ASN A 293 6.83 16.86 -17.31
N SER A 294 7.31 17.33 -18.45
CA SER A 294 7.55 16.56 -19.68
C SER A 294 8.81 15.69 -19.65
N ASP A 295 9.52 15.58 -18.51
CA ASP A 295 10.92 15.16 -18.53
C ASP A 295 11.18 13.77 -17.92
N GLU A 296 10.19 13.12 -17.31
CA GLU A 296 10.39 11.82 -16.68
C GLU A 296 9.63 10.70 -17.40
N LEU A 297 10.38 9.83 -18.08
CA LEU A 297 9.86 8.67 -18.81
C LEU A 297 9.32 7.64 -17.82
N ASN A 298 8.02 7.39 -17.74
CA ASN A 298 7.47 6.42 -16.78
C ASN A 298 7.54 4.98 -17.32
N ILE A 299 8.21 4.09 -16.57
CA ILE A 299 8.44 2.69 -16.94
C ILE A 299 7.98 1.75 -15.81
N TYR A 300 7.27 0.68 -16.16
CA TYR A 300 6.73 -0.30 -15.21
C TYR A 300 6.66 -1.71 -15.81
N PRO A 301 6.74 -2.79 -15.02
CA PRO A 301 7.18 -2.80 -13.63
C PRO A 301 8.69 -2.55 -13.51
N VAL A 302 9.13 -2.06 -12.35
CA VAL A 302 10.56 -2.03 -11.97
C VAL A 302 10.68 -2.60 -10.55
N PRO A 303 11.36 -3.74 -10.33
CA PRO A 303 12.07 -4.55 -11.34
C PRO A 303 11.14 -5.17 -12.40
N ALA A 304 11.61 -5.25 -13.62
CA ALA A 304 10.93 -5.87 -14.75
C ALA A 304 11.32 -7.35 -14.89
N SER A 305 10.40 -8.20 -15.32
CA SER A 305 10.68 -9.63 -15.58
C SER A 305 10.82 -9.89 -17.08
N ASP A 306 9.68 -9.83 -17.79
CA ASP A 306 9.56 -10.23 -19.19
C ASP A 306 9.07 -9.09 -20.09
N HIS A 307 8.33 -8.13 -19.53
CA HIS A 307 7.81 -6.98 -20.27
C HIS A 307 8.00 -5.69 -19.49
N ILE A 308 8.10 -4.57 -20.21
CA ILE A 308 7.97 -3.22 -19.66
C ILE A 308 6.94 -2.42 -20.45
N SER A 309 6.06 -1.76 -19.72
CA SER A 309 5.19 -0.70 -20.20
C SER A 309 5.87 0.65 -20.04
N ILE A 310 5.85 1.44 -21.10
CA ILE A 310 6.42 2.78 -21.14
C ILE A 310 5.32 3.77 -21.49
N GLN A 311 5.05 4.73 -20.61
CA GLN A 311 4.16 5.84 -20.90
C GLN A 311 4.96 6.96 -21.56
N TYR A 312 4.50 7.41 -22.73
CA TYR A 312 5.17 8.43 -23.53
C TYR A 312 4.16 9.41 -24.15
N TYR A 313 4.39 10.70 -23.94
CA TYR A 313 3.62 11.77 -24.56
C TYR A 313 4.38 12.37 -25.74
N THR A 314 3.69 12.64 -26.84
CA THR A 314 4.26 13.40 -27.97
C THR A 314 3.25 14.37 -28.57
N GLU A 315 3.74 15.52 -29.01
CA GLU A 315 2.94 16.56 -29.68
C GLU A 315 2.69 16.25 -31.16
N VAL A 316 3.35 15.23 -31.71
CA VAL A 316 3.27 14.84 -33.12
C VAL A 316 3.15 13.33 -33.25
N SER A 317 2.50 12.85 -34.31
CA SER A 317 2.56 11.42 -34.63
C SER A 317 3.92 11.12 -35.26
N GLU A 318 4.66 10.17 -34.71
CA GLU A 318 6.03 9.87 -35.09
C GLU A 318 6.39 8.39 -34.89
N ILE A 319 7.57 7.99 -35.37
CA ILE A 319 8.13 6.68 -35.08
C ILE A 319 9.20 6.87 -34.00
N LEU A 320 9.04 6.18 -32.89
CA LEU A 320 10.01 6.13 -31.80
C LEU A 320 10.92 4.94 -31.96
N LYS A 321 12.18 5.13 -31.59
CA LYS A 321 13.17 4.07 -31.40
C LYS A 321 13.37 3.86 -29.90
N VAL A 322 13.07 2.65 -29.43
CA VAL A 322 13.29 2.18 -28.06
C VAL A 322 14.54 1.30 -28.04
N GLN A 323 15.45 1.56 -27.11
CA GLN A 323 16.70 0.83 -26.92
C GLN A 323 16.90 0.46 -25.46
N VAL A 324 17.49 -0.71 -25.22
CA VAL A 324 18.03 -1.07 -23.90
C VAL A 324 19.54 -1.21 -24.03
N LEU A 325 20.26 -0.50 -23.18
CA LEU A 325 21.71 -0.40 -23.14
C LEU A 325 22.27 -1.02 -21.87
N THR A 326 23.43 -1.66 -21.97
CA THR A 326 24.20 -2.09 -20.78
C THR A 326 24.89 -0.91 -20.10
N GLY A 327 25.50 -1.14 -18.93
CA GLY A 327 26.36 -0.15 -18.26
C GLY A 327 27.58 0.32 -19.08
N THR A 328 27.96 -0.43 -20.12
CA THR A 328 29.01 -0.07 -21.09
C THR A 328 28.45 0.62 -22.34
N SER A 329 27.15 0.95 -22.36
CA SER A 329 26.43 1.56 -23.50
C SER A 329 26.33 0.67 -24.75
N GLU A 330 26.40 -0.65 -24.60
CA GLU A 330 26.15 -1.60 -25.69
C GLU A 330 24.63 -1.83 -25.85
N ASP A 331 24.13 -1.77 -27.09
CA ASP A 331 22.74 -2.07 -27.44
C ASP A 331 22.47 -3.58 -27.29
N VAL A 332 21.62 -3.94 -26.33
CA VAL A 332 21.18 -5.33 -26.10
C VAL A 332 19.74 -5.58 -26.54
N PHE A 333 18.97 -4.52 -26.76
CA PHE A 333 17.63 -4.60 -27.34
C PHE A 333 17.33 -3.33 -28.13
N GLN A 334 16.63 -3.47 -29.26
CA GLN A 334 16.13 -2.34 -30.03
C GLN A 334 14.81 -2.67 -30.74
N GLN A 335 13.85 -1.76 -30.65
CA GLN A 335 12.59 -1.81 -31.38
C GLN A 335 12.19 -0.43 -31.88
N THR A 336 11.44 -0.37 -32.97
CA THR A 336 10.76 0.85 -33.41
C THR A 336 9.25 0.68 -33.31
N THR A 337 8.55 1.74 -32.87
CA THR A 337 7.10 1.73 -32.72
C THR A 337 6.51 3.06 -33.19
N SER A 338 5.31 3.01 -33.77
CA SER A 338 4.60 4.21 -34.20
C SER A 338 3.74 4.73 -33.05
N VAL A 339 3.81 6.03 -32.81
CA VAL A 339 3.02 6.72 -31.79
C VAL A 339 2.17 7.81 -32.43
N SER A 340 0.99 8.04 -31.85
CA SER A 340 0.10 9.12 -32.27
C SER A 340 0.34 10.35 -31.39
N LYS A 341 -0.05 11.53 -31.89
CA LYS A 341 -0.08 12.74 -31.07
C LYS A 341 -0.93 12.48 -29.81
N GLY A 342 -0.40 12.82 -28.64
CA GLY A 342 -1.01 12.59 -27.33
C GLY A 342 -0.24 11.57 -26.50
N ASN A 343 -0.94 10.96 -25.54
CA ASN A 343 -0.39 9.92 -24.67
C ASN A 343 -0.37 8.56 -25.39
N ASN A 344 0.73 7.84 -25.24
CA ASN A 344 0.92 6.51 -25.79
C ASN A 344 1.44 5.58 -24.69
N VAL A 345 1.04 4.31 -24.74
CA VAL A 345 1.57 3.24 -23.91
C VAL A 345 2.27 2.26 -24.82
N LEU A 346 3.56 2.04 -24.60
CA LEU A 346 4.39 1.11 -25.36
C LEU A 346 4.63 -0.13 -24.51
N ASP A 347 4.24 -1.29 -24.99
CA ASP A 347 4.58 -2.57 -24.37
C ASP A 347 5.79 -3.17 -25.09
N ILE A 348 6.87 -3.40 -24.33
CA ILE A 348 8.16 -3.85 -24.84
C ILE A 348 8.49 -5.18 -24.17
N ASP A 349 8.57 -6.23 -24.99
CA ASP A 349 9.06 -7.53 -24.58
C ASP A 349 10.58 -7.46 -24.36
N ILE A 350 10.99 -7.72 -23.12
CA ILE A 350 12.38 -7.77 -22.69
C ILE A 350 12.73 -9.16 -22.13
N SER A 351 11.95 -10.19 -22.44
CA SER A 351 12.15 -11.58 -22.02
C SER A 351 13.49 -12.18 -22.47
N SER A 352 14.16 -11.55 -23.43
CA SER A 352 15.51 -11.93 -23.86
C SER A 352 16.63 -11.36 -22.97
N LEU A 353 16.36 -10.37 -22.12
CA LEU A 353 17.39 -9.73 -21.27
C LEU A 353 17.73 -10.58 -20.05
N GLU A 354 18.99 -10.62 -19.62
CA GLU A 354 19.38 -11.30 -18.38
C GLU A 354 19.10 -10.43 -17.13
N ASN A 355 19.08 -11.04 -15.94
CA ASN A 355 18.97 -10.31 -14.68
C ASN A 355 20.10 -9.27 -14.55
N GLY A 356 19.75 -8.01 -14.31
CA GLY A 356 20.74 -6.94 -14.32
C GLY A 356 20.18 -5.52 -14.29
N VAL A 357 21.07 -4.54 -14.33
CA VAL A 357 20.72 -3.12 -14.43
C VAL A 357 21.10 -2.61 -15.81
N TYR A 358 20.14 -1.98 -16.48
CA TYR A 358 20.24 -1.47 -17.83
C TYR A 358 19.82 0.00 -17.88
N LEU A 359 20.08 0.64 -19.01
CA LEU A 359 19.58 1.96 -19.34
C LEU A 359 18.59 1.83 -20.51
N LEU A 360 17.33 2.13 -20.27
CA LEU A 360 16.32 2.26 -21.32
C LEU A 360 16.43 3.64 -21.94
N ALA A 361 16.46 3.72 -23.27
CA ALA A 361 16.47 4.96 -24.02
C ALA A 361 15.34 4.96 -25.06
N ILE A 362 14.59 6.06 -25.12
CA ILE A 362 13.61 6.32 -26.18
C ILE A 362 14.04 7.54 -26.94
N SER A 363 13.99 7.45 -28.27
CA SER A 363 14.33 8.55 -29.16
C SER A 363 13.27 8.70 -30.25
N GLY A 364 12.67 9.88 -30.31
CA GLY A 364 11.82 10.35 -31.41
C GLY A 364 12.51 11.47 -32.18
N ARG A 365 11.76 12.14 -33.05
CA ARG A 365 12.20 13.34 -33.79
C ARG A 365 12.32 14.56 -32.89
N GLN A 366 11.48 14.65 -31.85
CA GLN A 366 11.41 15.82 -30.98
C GLN A 366 12.10 15.63 -29.63
N ASN A 367 12.20 14.39 -29.13
CA ASN A 367 12.64 14.14 -27.76
C ASN A 367 13.50 12.88 -27.66
N LYS A 368 14.47 12.89 -26.74
CA LYS A 368 15.23 11.72 -26.33
C LYS A 368 15.24 11.65 -24.81
N GLN A 369 14.75 10.54 -24.27
CA GLN A 369 14.65 10.31 -22.82
C GLN A 369 15.33 9.00 -22.45
N THR A 370 15.84 8.94 -21.22
CA THR A 370 16.47 7.72 -20.69
C THR A 370 16.04 7.45 -19.26
N ARG A 371 15.90 6.17 -18.88
CA ARG A 371 15.61 5.76 -17.50
C ARG A 371 16.32 4.47 -17.15
N ARG A 372 16.71 4.34 -15.88
CA ARG A 372 17.28 3.11 -15.34
C ARG A 372 16.23 2.00 -15.35
N LEU A 373 16.55 0.87 -15.96
CA LEU A 373 15.78 -0.36 -15.97
C LEU A 373 16.47 -1.39 -15.07
N VAL A 374 15.72 -2.06 -14.21
CA VAL A 374 16.22 -3.20 -13.42
C VAL A 374 15.45 -4.43 -13.88
N VAL A 375 16.15 -5.46 -14.35
CA VAL A 375 15.55 -6.74 -14.75
C VAL A 375 15.83 -7.77 -13.65
N SER A 376 14.77 -8.40 -13.16
CA SER A 376 14.82 -9.44 -12.13
C SER A 376 13.71 -10.46 -12.40
N ARG A 377 14.12 -11.67 -12.77
CA ARG A 377 13.26 -12.86 -12.92
C ARG A 377 13.33 -13.77 -11.72
#